data_AF-A0A4P9Y1I4-F1
#
_entry.id   AF-A0A4P9Y1I4-F1
#
_cell.length_a   1.000
_cell.length_b   1.000
_cell.length_c   1.000
_cell.angle_alpha   90.00
_cell.angle_beta   90.00
_cell.angle_gamma   90.00
#
_symmetry.space_group_name_H-M   'P 1'
#
loop_
_entity.id
_entity.type
_entity.pdbx_description
1 polymer ?
#
loop_
_entity_poly.entity_id
_entity_poly.type
_entity_poly.pdbx_seq_one_letter_code
_entity_poly.pdbx_strand_id
1 'polypeptide(L)'
;MVAAEKAVREVEGLPLVVLRLGSIYGRGVMGSIDYALANVRVACEDPNRAFYNIFLENGKLNVVHAEDAARAILHAASWYLQGRRQGTRVFNVADKSDYGLAEYHKIVCDLQQVEFPSPPRVFRALARFALKIRWLCELMITQGSKVWIGLLNEHGIVSTPLNYSIDFEMSSTPWGISLDGSAFCEETGFTYQYPTLTQETLLQCLNYWRDLGAWPDEENCPGRKY
;
A
#
# COMPACT_ATOMS: atom_id res chain seq x y z
N MET A 1 3.29 -1.14 -18.91
CA MET A 1 4.73 -1.37 -18.57
C MET A 1 5.55 -1.83 -19.77
N VAL A 2 5.20 -2.92 -20.47
CA VAL A 2 6.02 -3.48 -21.58
C VAL A 2 6.24 -2.50 -22.73
N ALA A 3 5.25 -1.67 -23.08
CA ALA A 3 5.38 -0.69 -24.16
C ALA A 3 6.39 0.43 -23.85
N ALA A 4 6.43 0.93 -22.61
CA ALA A 4 7.38 1.95 -22.19
C ALA A 4 8.82 1.39 -22.14
N GLU A 5 9.00 0.18 -21.60
CA GLU A 5 10.29 -0.51 -21.59
C GLU A 5 10.82 -0.75 -23.03
N LYS A 6 9.92 -1.12 -23.95
CA LYS A 6 10.28 -1.30 -25.37
C LYS A 6 10.71 0.01 -26.02
N ALA A 7 9.95 1.09 -25.84
CA ALA A 7 10.27 2.40 -26.41
C ALA A 7 11.62 2.95 -25.90
N VAL A 8 11.91 2.79 -24.60
CA VAL A 8 13.18 3.26 -24.03
C VAL A 8 14.37 2.42 -24.52
N ARG A 9 14.18 1.11 -24.76
CA ARG A 9 15.21 0.22 -25.33
C ARG A 9 15.57 0.54 -26.78
N GLU A 10 14.68 1.18 -27.52
CA GLU A 10 14.91 1.59 -28.91
C GLU A 10 15.82 2.82 -29.02
N VAL A 11 16.13 3.50 -27.91
CA VAL A 11 17.06 4.64 -27.90
C VAL A 11 18.50 4.15 -27.98
N GLU A 12 19.14 4.38 -29.12
CA GLU A 12 20.52 3.95 -29.37
C GLU A 12 21.51 4.62 -28.41
N GLY A 13 22.40 3.81 -27.82
CA GLY A 13 23.46 4.28 -26.93
C GLY A 13 23.02 4.68 -25.52
N LEU A 14 21.73 4.55 -25.16
CA LEU A 14 21.23 4.89 -23.82
C LEU A 14 21.65 3.83 -22.77
N PRO A 15 22.42 4.20 -21.73
CA PRO A 15 22.64 3.35 -20.56
C PRO A 15 21.31 3.08 -19.85
N LEU A 16 20.86 1.82 -19.82
CA LEU A 16 19.52 1.48 -19.32
C LEU A 16 19.54 0.45 -18.20
N VAL A 17 19.03 0.86 -17.03
CA VAL A 17 18.58 -0.02 -15.95
C VAL A 17 17.09 0.18 -15.72
N VAL A 18 16.35 -0.91 -15.64
CA VAL A 18 14.91 -0.95 -15.35
C VAL A 18 14.73 -1.45 -13.93
N LEU A 19 14.00 -0.70 -13.11
CA LEU A 19 13.61 -1.10 -11.76
C LEU A 19 12.10 -1.35 -11.73
N ARG A 20 11.69 -2.53 -11.27
CA ARG A 20 10.31 -2.92 -11.02
C ARG A 20 10.06 -2.83 -9.52
N LEU A 21 9.45 -1.73 -9.11
CA LEU A 21 9.22 -1.44 -7.70
C LEU A 21 8.02 -2.24 -7.20
N GLY A 22 8.10 -2.74 -5.96
CA GLY A 22 6.94 -3.16 -5.18
C GLY A 22 6.00 -1.99 -4.92
N SER A 23 4.88 -2.24 -4.24
CA SER A 23 3.95 -1.17 -3.89
C SER A 23 4.67 -0.14 -3.00
N ILE A 24 4.76 1.10 -3.49
CA ILE A 24 5.51 2.14 -2.77
C ILE A 24 4.66 2.64 -1.62
N TYR A 25 5.29 2.83 -0.47
CA TYR A 25 4.67 3.47 0.69
C TYR A 25 5.64 4.43 1.38
N GLY A 26 5.11 5.33 2.18
CA GLY A 26 5.91 6.30 2.91
C GLY A 26 5.19 7.63 3.03
N ARG A 27 5.82 8.58 3.70
CA ARG A 27 5.26 9.93 3.92
C ARG A 27 4.89 10.59 2.59
N GLY A 28 3.64 11.02 2.46
CA GLY A 28 3.13 11.73 1.29
C GLY A 28 3.00 10.91 0.01
N VAL A 29 3.20 9.59 0.08
CA VAL A 29 2.82 8.70 -1.02
C VAL A 29 1.29 8.56 -0.99
N MET A 30 0.66 8.50 -2.16
CA MET A 30 -0.74 8.12 -2.29
C MET A 30 -0.79 6.72 -2.88
N GLY A 31 -0.83 5.71 -2.01
CA GLY A 31 -0.73 4.32 -2.42
C GLY A 31 -1.66 3.39 -1.66
N SER A 32 -1.38 2.10 -1.76
CA SER A 32 -2.19 1.06 -1.10
C SER A 32 -2.24 1.23 0.42
N ILE A 33 -1.17 1.76 1.04
CA ILE A 33 -1.12 2.00 2.50
C ILE A 33 -2.11 3.09 2.89
N ASP A 34 -2.14 4.19 2.15
CA ASP A 34 -2.98 5.35 2.45
C ASP A 34 -4.46 5.02 2.30
N TYR A 35 -4.82 4.22 1.28
CA TYR A 35 -6.18 3.69 1.15
C TYR A 35 -6.52 2.72 2.28
N ALA A 36 -5.61 1.83 2.67
CA ALA A 36 -5.84 0.92 3.80
C ALA A 36 -6.04 1.68 5.11
N LEU A 37 -5.28 2.76 5.35
CA LEU A 37 -5.47 3.64 6.50
C LEU A 37 -6.90 4.20 6.52
N ALA A 38 -7.35 4.83 5.43
CA ALA A 38 -8.70 5.40 5.34
C ALA A 38 -9.80 4.33 5.50
N ASN A 39 -9.63 3.15 4.90
CA ASN A 39 -10.59 2.05 5.00
C ASN A 39 -10.73 1.53 6.44
N VAL A 40 -9.61 1.37 7.15
CA VAL A 40 -9.62 0.96 8.56
C VAL A 40 -10.20 2.06 9.45
N ARG A 41 -9.94 3.34 9.14
CA ARG A 41 -10.53 4.46 9.88
C ARG A 41 -12.05 4.49 9.76
N VAL A 42 -12.59 4.20 8.58
CA VAL A 42 -14.04 4.05 8.37
C VAL A 42 -14.59 2.88 9.20
N ALA A 43 -13.84 1.78 9.33
CA ALA A 43 -14.25 0.65 10.18
C ALA A 43 -14.29 1.00 11.67
N CYS A 44 -13.60 2.06 12.13
CA CYS A 44 -13.75 2.54 13.51
C CYS A 44 -15.16 3.08 13.82
N GLU A 45 -15.94 3.42 12.79
CA GLU A 45 -17.33 3.87 12.94
C GLU A 45 -18.33 2.72 12.97
N ASP A 46 -17.89 1.48 12.71
CA ASP A 46 -18.72 0.29 12.93
C ASP A 46 -18.89 0.06 14.44
N PRO A 47 -20.11 -0.27 14.93
CA PRO A 47 -20.33 -0.56 16.35
C PRO A 47 -19.44 -1.66 16.93
N ASN A 48 -18.97 -2.59 16.09
CA ASN A 48 -18.09 -3.68 16.49
C ASN A 48 -16.61 -3.35 16.29
N ARG A 49 -16.28 -2.18 15.72
CA ARG A 49 -14.91 -1.72 15.44
C ARG A 49 -14.06 -2.81 14.78
N ALA A 50 -14.63 -3.50 13.78
CA ALA A 50 -14.05 -4.70 13.18
C ALA A 50 -13.81 -4.53 11.67
N PHE A 51 -12.61 -4.92 11.23
CA PHE A 51 -12.23 -5.03 9.83
C PHE A 51 -11.99 -6.50 9.49
N TYR A 52 -12.91 -7.12 8.77
CA TYR A 52 -12.86 -8.57 8.54
C TYR A 52 -11.77 -8.97 7.55
N ASN A 53 -10.92 -9.93 7.95
CA ASN A 53 -9.93 -10.53 7.07
C ASN A 53 -10.60 -11.41 6.01
N ILE A 54 -10.61 -10.92 4.78
CA ILE A 54 -11.12 -11.64 3.60
C ILE A 54 -10.01 -12.16 2.70
N PHE A 55 -8.74 -11.87 3.03
CA PHE A 55 -7.59 -12.20 2.20
C PHE A 55 -7.20 -13.68 2.33
N LEU A 56 -6.55 -14.19 1.29
CA LEU A 56 -5.98 -15.54 1.32
C LEU A 56 -4.67 -15.55 2.12
N GLU A 57 -4.41 -16.70 2.75
CA GLU A 57 -3.20 -16.95 3.54
C GLU A 57 -1.90 -16.90 2.69
N ASN A 58 -2.00 -17.08 1.36
CA ASN A 58 -0.86 -17.05 0.44
C ASN A 58 -0.77 -15.78 -0.44
N GLY A 59 -1.62 -14.77 -0.18
CA GLY A 59 -1.64 -13.55 -0.99
C GLY A 59 -0.48 -12.62 -0.62
N LYS A 60 0.71 -12.82 -1.20
CA LYS A 60 1.90 -12.00 -0.92
C LYS A 60 1.73 -10.56 -1.42
N LEU A 61 2.24 -9.60 -0.66
CA LEU A 61 2.32 -8.20 -1.06
C LEU A 61 3.72 -7.67 -0.76
N ASN A 62 4.53 -7.51 -1.81
CA ASN A 62 5.82 -6.86 -1.67
C ASN A 62 5.67 -5.34 -1.76
N VAL A 63 6.21 -4.64 -0.77
CA VAL A 63 6.18 -3.19 -0.66
C VAL A 63 7.59 -2.63 -0.74
N VAL A 64 7.75 -1.32 -0.92
CA VAL A 64 9.05 -0.66 -0.78
C VAL A 64 8.84 0.72 -0.19
N HIS A 65 9.64 1.09 0.81
CA HIS A 65 9.55 2.44 1.37
C HIS A 65 10.00 3.47 0.34
N ALA A 66 9.36 4.63 0.29
CA ALA A 66 9.60 5.67 -0.71
C ALA A 66 11.06 6.14 -0.73
N GLU A 67 11.68 6.25 0.45
CA GLU A 67 13.10 6.60 0.55
C GLU A 67 14.00 5.50 -0.04
N ASP A 68 13.69 4.23 0.21
CA ASP A 68 14.45 3.13 -0.38
C ASP A 68 14.22 3.00 -1.88
N ALA A 69 13.01 3.28 -2.38
CA ALA A 69 12.74 3.36 -3.81
C ALA A 69 13.57 4.46 -4.49
N ALA A 70 13.61 5.66 -3.91
CA ALA A 70 14.41 6.77 -4.40
C ALA A 70 15.92 6.45 -4.36
N ARG A 71 16.40 5.90 -3.24
CA ARG A 71 17.79 5.45 -3.07
C ARG A 71 18.14 4.35 -4.09
N ALA A 72 17.25 3.41 -4.34
CA ALA A 72 17.46 2.34 -5.31
C ALA A 72 17.62 2.88 -6.73
N ILE A 73 16.81 3.87 -7.13
CA ILE A 73 16.92 4.53 -8.44
C ILE A 73 18.30 5.18 -8.61
N LEU A 74 18.73 5.99 -7.63
CA LEU A 74 20.02 6.68 -7.68
C LEU A 74 21.20 5.71 -7.61
N HIS A 75 21.09 4.68 -6.78
CA HIS A 75 22.09 3.62 -6.64
C HIS A 75 22.24 2.83 -7.94
N ALA A 76 21.13 2.41 -8.55
CA ALA A 76 21.13 1.66 -9.81
C ALA A 76 21.76 2.45 -10.95
N ALA A 77 21.43 3.74 -11.08
CA ALA A 77 22.02 4.62 -12.09
C ALA A 77 23.54 4.75 -11.89
N SER A 78 23.97 5.01 -10.65
CA SER A 78 25.40 5.15 -10.31
C SER A 78 26.16 3.85 -10.53
N TRP A 79 25.63 2.73 -10.05
CA TRP A 79 26.19 1.39 -10.22
C TRP A 79 26.36 1.06 -11.70
N TYR A 80 25.36 1.34 -12.54
CA TYR A 80 25.43 1.03 -13.97
C TYR A 80 26.54 1.79 -14.69
N LEU A 81 26.62 3.11 -14.44
CA LEU A 81 27.61 3.99 -15.06
C LEU A 81 29.04 3.68 -14.60
N GLN A 82 29.25 3.51 -13.28
CA GLN A 82 30.58 3.26 -12.71
C GLN A 82 31.16 1.91 -13.16
N GLY A 83 30.32 0.87 -13.28
CA GLY A 83 30.75 -0.43 -13.77
C GLY A 83 30.92 -0.51 -15.28
N ARG A 84 30.69 0.60 -16.02
CA ARG A 84 30.69 0.65 -17.50
C ARG A 84 29.87 -0.49 -18.11
N ARG A 85 28.72 -0.78 -17.50
CA ARG A 85 27.90 -1.93 -17.85
C ARG A 85 27.24 -1.72 -19.20
N GLN A 86 27.05 -2.82 -19.93
CA GLN A 86 26.48 -2.82 -21.28
C GLN A 86 25.16 -3.59 -21.29
N GLY A 87 24.26 -3.17 -22.18
CA GLY A 87 22.93 -3.77 -22.36
C GLY A 87 21.98 -3.50 -21.20
N THR A 88 20.70 -3.81 -21.38
CA THR A 88 19.69 -3.54 -20.35
C THR A 88 19.85 -4.47 -19.14
N ARG A 89 19.78 -3.91 -17.94
CA ARG A 89 19.60 -4.68 -16.69
C ARG A 89 18.22 -4.40 -16.12
N VAL A 90 17.58 -5.44 -15.60
CA VAL A 90 16.24 -5.37 -15.03
C VAL A 90 16.29 -5.96 -13.63
N PHE A 91 15.84 -5.20 -12.64
CA PHE A 91 15.78 -5.64 -11.25
C PHE A 91 14.39 -5.41 -10.68
N ASN A 92 13.95 -6.29 -9.78
CA ASN A 92 12.85 -5.96 -8.88
C ASN A 92 13.43 -5.29 -7.63
N VAL A 93 12.69 -4.34 -7.07
CA VAL A 93 13.04 -3.66 -5.82
C VAL A 93 11.84 -3.75 -4.90
N ALA A 94 12.01 -4.52 -3.84
CA ALA A 94 10.99 -4.84 -2.86
C ALA A 94 11.66 -5.04 -1.50
N ASP A 95 10.93 -4.73 -0.44
CA ASP A 95 11.32 -5.00 0.92
C ASP A 95 11.59 -6.51 1.13
N LYS A 96 12.32 -6.83 2.19
CA LYS A 96 12.71 -8.20 2.50
C LYS A 96 11.64 -8.96 3.30
N SER A 97 10.48 -8.35 3.51
CA SER A 97 9.39 -9.00 4.22
C SER A 97 8.77 -10.10 3.36
N ASP A 98 8.27 -11.14 4.01
CA ASP A 98 7.44 -12.16 3.36
C ASP A 98 5.95 -11.94 3.65
N TYR A 99 5.56 -10.69 3.90
CA TYR A 99 4.20 -10.38 4.34
C TYR A 99 3.16 -10.64 3.25
N GLY A 100 2.06 -11.25 3.69
CA GLY A 100 0.82 -11.31 2.93
C GLY A 100 -0.06 -10.07 3.13
N LEU A 101 -1.07 -9.95 2.28
CA LEU A 101 -2.12 -8.94 2.36
C LEU A 101 -2.83 -8.94 3.73
N ALA A 102 -3.02 -10.11 4.33
CA ALA A 102 -3.64 -10.25 5.65
C ALA A 102 -2.75 -9.66 6.76
N GLU A 103 -1.45 -9.96 6.76
CA GLU A 103 -0.51 -9.44 7.76
C GLU A 103 -0.37 -7.93 7.62
N TYR A 104 -0.27 -7.45 6.39
CA TYR A 104 -0.27 -6.03 6.09
C TYR A 104 -1.50 -5.29 6.67
N HIS A 105 -2.71 -5.76 6.38
CA HIS A 105 -3.94 -5.13 6.91
C HIS A 105 -4.01 -5.27 8.42
N LYS A 106 -3.52 -6.38 8.98
CA LYS A 106 -3.43 -6.55 10.42
C LYS A 106 -2.56 -5.48 11.07
N ILE A 107 -1.38 -5.15 10.51
CA ILE A 107 -0.52 -4.09 11.06
C ILE A 107 -1.25 -2.73 11.03
N VAL A 108 -2.00 -2.43 9.95
CA VAL A 108 -2.80 -1.21 9.84
C VAL A 108 -3.95 -1.18 10.86
N CYS A 109 -4.63 -2.31 11.06
CA CYS A 109 -5.70 -2.45 12.07
C CYS A 109 -5.15 -2.28 13.49
N ASP A 110 -4.02 -2.92 13.80
CA ASP A 110 -3.35 -2.83 15.10
C ASP A 110 -2.94 -1.38 15.41
N LEU A 111 -2.48 -0.62 14.41
CA LEU A 111 -2.16 0.81 14.55
C LEU A 111 -3.37 1.66 14.97
N GLN A 112 -4.57 1.34 14.45
CA GLN A 112 -5.80 2.11 14.71
C GLN A 112 -6.72 1.47 15.76
N GLN A 113 -6.23 0.42 16.44
CA GLN A 113 -6.97 -0.32 17.47
C GLN A 113 -8.30 -0.87 16.94
N VAL A 114 -8.30 -1.42 15.72
CA VAL A 114 -9.44 -2.06 15.07
C VAL A 114 -9.27 -3.58 15.13
N GLU A 115 -10.32 -4.32 15.47
CA GLU A 115 -10.25 -5.77 15.47
C GLU A 115 -10.10 -6.29 14.04
N PHE A 116 -9.22 -7.28 13.83
CA PHE A 116 -9.03 -7.92 12.53
C PHE A 116 -9.46 -9.40 12.57
N PRO A 117 -10.75 -9.69 12.80
CA PRO A 117 -11.24 -11.06 12.91
C PRO A 117 -11.10 -11.78 11.56
N SER A 118 -10.80 -13.08 11.61
CA SER A 118 -10.75 -13.95 10.43
C SER A 118 -11.98 -14.86 10.41
N PRO A 119 -13.00 -14.54 9.58
CA PRO A 119 -14.19 -15.39 9.46
C PRO A 119 -13.86 -16.81 8.98
N PRO A 120 -14.79 -17.77 9.17
CA PRO A 120 -14.64 -19.11 8.63
C PRO A 120 -14.38 -19.07 7.11
N ARG A 121 -13.61 -20.06 6.60
CA ARG A 121 -13.16 -20.11 5.19
C ARG A 121 -14.30 -19.93 4.18
N VAL A 122 -15.49 -20.47 4.46
CA VAL A 122 -16.66 -20.38 3.59
C VAL A 122 -17.16 -18.94 3.48
N PHE A 123 -17.20 -18.20 4.59
CA PHE A 123 -17.55 -16.77 4.60
C PHE A 123 -16.49 -15.94 3.87
N ARG A 124 -15.20 -16.20 4.08
CA ARG A 124 -14.12 -15.53 3.34
C ARG A 124 -14.21 -15.78 1.82
N ALA A 125 -14.67 -16.97 1.40
CA ALA A 125 -14.89 -17.26 -0.02
C ALA A 125 -16.10 -16.49 -0.59
N LEU A 126 -17.21 -16.44 0.14
CA LEU A 126 -18.40 -15.68 -0.26
C LEU A 126 -18.12 -14.17 -0.34
N ALA A 127 -17.42 -13.60 0.64
CA ALA A 127 -17.04 -12.19 0.65
C ALA A 127 -16.16 -11.82 -0.56
N ARG A 128 -15.16 -12.67 -0.89
CA ARG A 128 -14.35 -12.46 -2.10
C ARG A 128 -15.16 -12.60 -3.38
N PHE A 129 -16.13 -13.51 -3.43
CA PHE A 129 -17.03 -13.62 -4.58
C PHE A 129 -17.87 -12.36 -4.73
N ALA A 130 -18.43 -11.84 -3.64
CA ALA A 130 -19.17 -10.59 -3.59
C ALA A 130 -18.35 -9.41 -4.13
N LEU A 131 -17.06 -9.31 -3.80
CA LEU A 131 -16.17 -8.26 -4.32
C LEU A 131 -15.94 -8.32 -5.83
N LYS A 132 -16.10 -9.50 -6.45
CA LYS A 132 -16.03 -9.64 -7.92
C LYS A 132 -17.30 -9.17 -8.62
N ILE A 133 -18.40 -9.01 -7.88
CA ILE A 133 -19.65 -8.50 -8.42
C ILE A 133 -19.58 -6.97 -8.42
N ARG A 134 -19.36 -6.40 -9.61
CA ARG A 134 -19.08 -4.97 -9.78
C ARG A 134 -20.05 -4.04 -9.04
N TRP A 135 -21.36 -4.23 -9.21
CA TRP A 135 -22.36 -3.36 -8.58
C TRP A 135 -22.33 -3.44 -7.04
N LEU A 136 -21.97 -4.60 -6.48
CA LEU A 136 -21.87 -4.78 -5.03
C LEU A 136 -20.61 -4.11 -4.48
N CYS A 137 -19.51 -4.19 -5.23
CA CYS A 137 -18.29 -3.43 -4.94
C CYS A 137 -18.54 -1.92 -5.00
N GLU A 138 -19.20 -1.43 -6.05
CA GLU A 138 -19.59 -0.03 -6.19
C GLU A 138 -20.51 0.43 -5.04
N LEU A 139 -21.43 -0.42 -4.58
CA LEU A 139 -22.28 -0.15 -3.43
C LEU A 139 -21.46 -0.03 -2.14
N MET A 140 -20.51 -0.95 -1.88
CA MET A 140 -19.63 -0.88 -0.70
C MET A 140 -18.76 0.37 -0.72
N ILE A 141 -18.17 0.70 -1.87
CA ILE A 141 -17.42 1.95 -2.06
C ILE A 141 -18.31 3.14 -1.74
N THR A 142 -19.51 3.21 -2.32
CA THR A 142 -20.44 4.33 -2.10
C THR A 142 -20.81 4.51 -0.63
N GLN A 143 -21.09 3.41 0.10
CA GLN A 143 -21.44 3.49 1.52
C GLN A 143 -20.23 3.90 2.37
N GLY A 144 -19.06 3.29 2.16
CA GLY A 144 -17.85 3.66 2.89
C GLY A 144 -17.41 5.10 2.62
N SER A 145 -17.52 5.57 1.36
CA SER A 145 -17.26 6.97 1.02
C SER A 145 -18.22 7.94 1.71
N LYS A 146 -19.49 7.58 1.93
CA LYS A 146 -20.43 8.43 2.70
C LYS A 146 -19.99 8.56 4.15
N VAL A 147 -19.58 7.47 4.78
CA VAL A 147 -19.06 7.48 6.16
C VAL A 147 -17.79 8.33 6.23
N TRP A 148 -16.86 8.12 5.30
CA TRP A 148 -15.63 8.91 5.19
C TRP A 148 -15.91 10.41 5.06
N ILE A 149 -16.81 10.81 4.15
CA ILE A 149 -17.18 12.22 3.97
C ILE A 149 -17.84 12.78 5.23
N GLY A 150 -18.68 12.00 5.91
CA GLY A 150 -19.26 12.39 7.21
C GLY A 150 -18.17 12.71 8.23
N LEU A 151 -17.18 11.82 8.38
CA LEU A 151 -16.04 12.03 9.27
C LEU A 151 -15.24 13.28 8.92
N LEU A 152 -14.93 13.49 7.64
CA LEU A 152 -14.21 14.68 7.19
C LEU A 152 -14.97 15.96 7.56
N ASN A 153 -16.28 16.00 7.31
CA ASN A 153 -17.12 17.16 7.63
C ASN A 153 -17.18 17.42 9.15
N GLU A 154 -17.31 16.37 9.96
CA GLU A 154 -17.34 16.48 11.43
C GLU A 154 -16.03 17.06 11.99
N HIS A 155 -14.89 16.79 11.34
CA HIS A 155 -13.58 17.30 11.74
C HIS A 155 -13.18 18.58 11.00
N GLY A 156 -14.09 19.19 10.22
CA GLY A 156 -13.82 20.42 9.48
C GLY A 156 -12.82 20.29 8.32
N ILE A 157 -12.59 19.06 7.83
CA ILE A 157 -11.64 18.77 6.75
C ILE A 157 -12.34 18.99 5.41
N VAL A 158 -12.03 20.10 4.76
CA VAL A 158 -12.66 20.50 3.49
C VAL A 158 -12.07 19.73 2.29
N SER A 159 -10.79 19.37 2.36
CA SER A 159 -10.09 18.67 1.29
C SER A 159 -9.01 17.77 1.86
N THR A 160 -9.03 16.51 1.42
CA THR A 160 -7.98 15.55 1.69
C THR A 160 -7.72 14.76 0.41
N PRO A 161 -6.46 14.42 0.09
CA PRO A 161 -6.19 13.54 -1.04
C PRO A 161 -6.49 12.06 -0.68
N LEU A 162 -6.76 11.76 0.60
CA LEU A 162 -7.16 10.43 1.07
C LEU A 162 -8.62 10.14 0.73
N ASN A 163 -8.85 8.96 0.16
CA ASN A 163 -10.18 8.50 -0.18
C ASN A 163 -10.42 7.09 0.35
N TYR A 164 -11.65 6.84 0.81
CA TYR A 164 -12.15 5.48 0.95
C TYR A 164 -12.24 4.84 -0.43
N SER A 165 -11.47 3.77 -0.63
CA SER A 165 -11.30 3.11 -1.92
C SER A 165 -11.09 1.62 -1.70
N ILE A 166 -11.80 0.81 -2.48
CA ILE A 166 -11.55 -0.62 -2.56
C ILE A 166 -10.88 -0.87 -3.90
N ASP A 167 -9.60 -1.24 -3.87
CA ASP A 167 -8.88 -1.62 -5.08
C ASP A 167 -9.45 -2.95 -5.61
N PHE A 168 -10.16 -2.87 -6.74
CA PHE A 168 -10.75 -4.03 -7.38
C PHE A 168 -9.71 -5.01 -7.91
N GLU A 169 -8.56 -4.53 -8.42
CA GLU A 169 -7.50 -5.39 -8.94
C GLU A 169 -6.84 -6.17 -7.80
N MET A 170 -6.53 -5.50 -6.69
CA MET A 170 -6.03 -6.17 -5.49
C MET A 170 -7.05 -7.17 -4.93
N SER A 171 -8.34 -6.80 -4.90
CA SER A 171 -9.42 -7.64 -4.39
C SER A 171 -9.72 -8.84 -5.30
N SER A 172 -9.52 -8.69 -6.61
CA SER A 172 -9.74 -9.73 -7.62
C SER A 172 -8.51 -10.60 -7.89
N THR A 173 -7.34 -10.22 -7.37
CA THR A 173 -6.04 -10.94 -7.45
C THR A 173 -5.68 -11.58 -6.09
N PRO A 174 -6.41 -12.61 -5.64
CA PRO A 174 -6.27 -13.14 -4.28
C PRO A 174 -4.94 -13.89 -4.03
N TRP A 175 -4.17 -14.22 -5.07
CA TRP A 175 -2.85 -14.85 -4.96
C TRP A 175 -1.71 -13.85 -4.70
N GLY A 176 -1.99 -12.55 -4.70
CA GLY A 176 -1.00 -11.50 -4.41
C GLY A 176 -0.03 -11.22 -5.58
N ILE A 177 0.82 -10.22 -5.38
CA ILE A 177 1.92 -9.87 -6.29
C ILE A 177 3.22 -10.04 -5.50
N SER A 178 3.96 -11.09 -5.84
CA SER A 178 5.26 -11.36 -5.21
C SER A 178 6.40 -10.99 -6.15
N LEU A 179 7.37 -10.23 -5.63
CA LEU A 179 8.58 -9.80 -6.31
C LEU A 179 9.79 -10.27 -5.51
N ASP A 180 10.71 -10.96 -6.19
CA ASP A 180 12.01 -11.28 -5.63
C ASP A 180 13.01 -10.16 -5.96
N GLY A 181 13.42 -9.42 -4.94
CA GLY A 181 14.40 -8.32 -5.02
C GLY A 181 15.84 -8.72 -4.65
N SER A 182 16.12 -10.01 -4.41
CA SER A 182 17.44 -10.50 -3.99
C SER A 182 18.55 -10.10 -4.98
N ALA A 183 18.32 -10.29 -6.28
CA ALA A 183 19.28 -9.97 -7.34
C ALA A 183 19.77 -8.52 -7.29
N PHE A 184 18.90 -7.56 -6.94
CA PHE A 184 19.32 -6.16 -6.83
C PHE A 184 20.33 -5.96 -5.69
N CYS A 185 20.11 -6.61 -4.55
CA CYS A 185 21.01 -6.50 -3.40
C CYS A 185 22.34 -7.19 -3.68
N GLU A 186 22.28 -8.41 -4.22
CA GLU A 186 23.46 -9.25 -4.48
C GLU A 186 24.38 -8.67 -5.56
N GLU A 187 23.81 -8.18 -6.66
CA GLU A 187 24.60 -7.66 -7.78
C GLU A 187 25.08 -6.22 -7.58
N THR A 188 24.32 -5.41 -6.84
CA THR A 188 24.61 -3.98 -6.70
C THR A 188 25.16 -3.58 -5.33
N GLY A 189 25.08 -4.46 -4.33
CA GLY A 189 25.45 -4.15 -2.94
C GLY A 189 24.45 -3.21 -2.26
N PHE A 190 23.25 -3.01 -2.82
CA PHE A 190 22.24 -2.13 -2.24
C PHE A 190 21.73 -2.65 -0.90
N THR A 191 21.53 -1.74 0.06
CA THR A 191 20.98 -2.04 1.39
C THR A 191 19.78 -1.15 1.69
N TYR A 192 18.66 -1.80 2.04
CA TYR A 192 17.43 -1.15 2.48
C TYR A 192 17.63 -0.50 3.86
N GLN A 193 17.18 0.74 4.01
CA GLN A 193 17.03 1.39 5.32
C GLN A 193 15.74 0.95 6.01
N TYR A 194 14.71 0.61 5.23
CA TYR A 194 13.40 0.16 5.66
C TYR A 194 13.14 -1.25 5.11
N PRO A 195 13.81 -2.27 5.69
CA PRO A 195 13.80 -3.62 5.14
C PRO A 195 12.44 -4.33 5.26
N THR A 196 11.56 -3.85 6.12
CA THR A 196 10.22 -4.42 6.36
C THR A 196 9.25 -3.32 6.76
N LEU A 197 7.98 -3.45 6.40
CA LEU A 197 6.91 -2.59 6.92
C LEU A 197 6.76 -2.76 8.45
N THR A 198 6.71 -1.66 9.19
CA THR A 198 6.50 -1.68 10.65
C THR A 198 5.40 -0.71 11.08
N GLN A 199 4.85 -0.90 12.27
CA GLN A 199 3.90 0.04 12.86
C GLN A 199 4.48 1.46 12.96
N GLU A 200 5.78 1.60 13.24
CA GLU A 200 6.46 2.89 13.30
C GLU A 200 6.44 3.60 11.94
N THR A 201 6.81 2.90 10.86
CA THR A 201 6.78 3.48 9.51
C THR A 201 5.36 3.84 9.06
N LEU A 202 4.36 3.06 9.47
CA LEU A 202 2.95 3.38 9.20
C LEU A 202 2.47 4.58 10.03
N LEU A 203 2.89 4.69 11.29
CA LEU A 203 2.58 5.84 12.13
C LEU A 203 3.18 7.12 11.54
N GLN A 204 4.38 7.06 10.95
CA GLN A 204 4.97 8.18 10.22
C GLN A 204 4.13 8.59 8.99
N CYS A 205 3.58 7.62 8.25
CA CYS A 205 2.66 7.89 7.14
C CYS A 205 1.37 8.54 7.64
N LEU A 206 0.79 8.02 8.71
CA LEU A 206 -0.42 8.57 9.33
C LEU A 206 -0.19 10.00 9.85
N ASN A 207 0.89 10.23 10.59
CA ASN A 207 1.24 11.53 11.13
C ASN A 207 1.48 12.57 10.04
N TYR A 208 2.04 12.17 8.89
CA TYR A 208 2.14 13.08 7.74
C TYR A 208 0.78 13.65 7.33
N TRP A 209 -0.28 12.82 7.31
CA TRP A 209 -1.63 13.29 6.98
C TRP A 209 -2.27 14.12 8.11
N ARG A 210 -1.97 13.80 9.37
CA ARG A 210 -2.39 14.60 10.53
C ARG A 210 -1.79 16.00 10.51
N ASP A 211 -0.49 16.10 10.27
CA ASP A 211 0.25 17.37 10.20
C ASP A 211 -0.29 18.28 9.09
N LEU A 212 -0.83 17.70 8.02
CA LEU A 212 -1.48 18.43 6.92
C LEU A 212 -2.95 18.80 7.21
N GLY A 213 -3.51 18.39 8.35
CA GLY A 213 -4.94 18.56 8.65
C GLY A 213 -5.84 17.75 7.70
N ALA A 214 -5.30 16.67 7.12
CA ALA A 214 -5.96 15.85 6.10
C ALA A 214 -6.51 14.53 6.64
N TRP A 215 -6.47 14.33 7.96
CA TRP A 215 -6.88 13.10 8.65
C TRP A 215 -7.91 13.37 9.77
N PRO A 216 -9.03 12.62 9.83
CA PRO A 216 -10.04 12.77 10.88
C PRO A 216 -9.66 12.01 12.17
N ASP A 217 -8.91 12.68 13.06
CA ASP A 217 -8.51 12.12 14.36
C ASP A 217 -9.61 12.15 15.42
N GLU A 218 -9.71 11.07 16.20
CA GLU A 218 -10.65 10.96 17.33
C GLU A 218 -10.44 12.05 18.40
N GLU A 219 -9.20 12.51 18.62
CA GLU A 219 -8.87 13.56 19.59
C GLU A 219 -9.48 14.93 19.25
N ASN A 220 -9.82 15.15 17.97
CA ASN A 220 -10.31 16.43 17.46
C ASN A 220 -11.82 16.44 17.18
N CYS A 221 -12.58 15.45 17.69
CA CYS A 221 -14.03 15.39 17.48
C CYS A 221 -14.78 16.22 18.55
N PRO A 222 -15.36 17.40 18.23
CA PRO A 222 -16.13 18.18 19.19
C PRO A 222 -17.46 17.47 19.50
N GLY A 223 -17.46 16.56 20.47
CA GLY A 223 -18.70 15.95 20.97
C GLY A 223 -18.63 14.53 21.52
N ARG A 224 -17.58 13.74 21.24
CA ARG A 224 -17.41 12.42 21.87
C ARG A 224 -16.65 12.58 23.19
N LYS A 225 -17.38 12.69 24.30
CA LYS A 225 -16.82 12.52 25.65
C LYS A 225 -16.62 11.03 25.91
N TYR A 226 -15.40 10.66 26.30
CA TYR A 226 -15.02 9.33 26.81
C TYR A 226 -15.89 8.91 28.00
#